data_AF-A0A258F8T7-F1
#
_entry.id   AF-A0A258F8T7-F1
#
_cell.length_a   1.000
_cell.length_b   1.000
_cell.length_c   1.000
_cell.angle_alpha   90.00
_cell.angle_beta   90.00
_cell.angle_gamma   90.00
#
_symmetry.space_group_name_H-M   'P 1'
#
loop_
_entity.id
_entity.type
_entity.pdbx_description
1 polymer ?
#
loop_
_entity_poly.entity_id
_entity_poly.type
_entity_poly.pdbx_seq_one_letter_code
_entity_poly.pdbx_strand_id
1 'polypeptide(L)' 'MHIKKPSIFLIDLTITDSFKIIIGIDGDNGVVLQDCIDVSRAVEGNLDREEQDFSLEVASVGVGSPLKMIRQYKKNIGR' A
#
# COMPACT_ATOMS: atom_id res chain seq x y z
N MET A 1 3.56 17.41 2.41
CA MET A 1 2.36 16.76 2.98
C MET A 1 2.82 15.53 3.76
N HIS A 2 2.64 15.50 5.09
CA HIS A 2 3.20 14.46 5.96
C HIS A 2 2.14 13.37 6.23
N ILE A 3 2.21 12.24 5.54
CA ILE A 3 1.52 11.02 6.03
C ILE A 3 2.41 10.41 7.10
N LYS A 4 2.33 10.94 8.33
CA LYS A 4 2.98 10.33 9.50
C LYS A 4 2.07 9.23 10.07
N LYS A 5 1.85 8.17 9.28
CA LYS A 5 1.39 6.88 9.81
C LYS A 5 2.57 5.91 9.76
N PRO A 6 3.58 6.02 10.65
CA PRO A 6 4.75 5.14 10.63
C PRO A 6 4.39 3.65 10.82
N SER A 7 3.19 3.39 11.32
CA SER A 7 2.62 2.05 11.47
C SER A 7 2.16 1.42 10.16
N ILE A 8 1.87 2.20 9.11
CA ILE A 8 1.50 1.73 7.76
C ILE A 8 2.73 1.80 6.86
N PHE A 9 3.00 0.75 6.10
CA PHE A 9 4.21 0.63 5.30
C PHE A 9 3.99 -0.16 4.01
N LEU A 10 4.79 0.18 3.00
CA LEU A 10 4.79 -0.48 1.71
C LEU A 10 5.40 -1.90 1.82
N ILE A 11 4.74 -2.88 1.22
CA ILE A 11 5.23 -4.26 1.06
C ILE A 11 5.52 -4.58 -0.40
N ASP A 12 4.68 -4.06 -1.29
CA ASP A 12 4.79 -4.34 -2.72
C ASP A 12 4.39 -3.13 -3.55
N LEU A 13 5.11 -2.94 -4.64
CA LEU A 13 4.82 -1.93 -5.65
C LEU A 13 5.05 -2.58 -7.01
N THR A 14 3.99 -2.68 -7.79
CA THR A 14 4.05 -3.14 -9.17
C THR A 14 3.47 -2.06 -10.08
N ILE A 15 4.19 -1.74 -11.15
CA ILE A 15 3.69 -0.89 -12.23
C ILE A 15 3.72 -1.75 -13.49
N THR A 16 2.58 -1.90 -14.14
CA THR A 16 2.45 -2.70 -15.36
C THR A 16 2.69 -1.85 -16.61
N ASP A 17 2.90 -2.50 -17.75
CA ASP A 17 3.00 -1.83 -19.06
C ASP A 17 1.69 -1.12 -19.47
N SER A 18 0.57 -1.47 -18.82
CA SER A 18 -0.73 -0.80 -18.99
C SER A 18 -0.94 0.37 -18.03
N PHE A 19 0.14 0.92 -17.46
CA PHE A 19 0.12 1.99 -16.46
C PHE A 19 -0.82 1.69 -15.27
N LYS A 20 -0.90 0.42 -14.86
CA LYS A 20 -1.59 0.05 -13.63
C LYS A 20 -0.58 0.04 -12.50
N ILE A 21 -0.81 0.90 -11.51
CA ILE A 21 -0.04 1.00 -10.27
C ILE A 21 -0.76 0.16 -9.21
N ILE A 22 -0.10 -0.86 -8.70
CA ILE A 22 -0.61 -1.76 -7.66
C ILE A 22 0.27 -1.59 -6.43
N ILE A 23 -0.34 -1.18 -5.33
CA ILE A 23 0.33 -0.90 -4.07
C ILE A 23 -0.18 -1.87 -3.00
N GLY A 24 0.70 -2.75 -2.54
CA GLY A 24 0.47 -3.60 -1.38
C GLY A 24 1.02 -2.94 -0.12
N ILE A 25 0.16 -2.63 0.85
CA ILE A 25 0.56 -2.07 2.14
C ILE A 25 0.31 -3.05 3.27
N ASP A 26 1.03 -2.89 4.37
CA ASP A 26 0.75 -3.56 5.62
C ASP A 26 0.84 -2.58 6.79
N GLY A 27 0.29 -2.97 7.94
CA GLY A 27 0.28 -2.16 9.14
C GLY A 27 0.64 -2.95 10.39
N ASP A 28 1.39 -2.34 11.32
CA ASP A 28 1.77 -3.00 12.59
C ASP A 28 0.56 -3.51 13.37
N ASN A 29 -0.58 -2.82 13.25
CA ASN A 29 -1.85 -3.15 13.89
C ASN A 29 -2.95 -3.51 12.87
N GLY A 30 -2.53 -4.00 11.70
CA GLY A 30 -3.43 -4.17 10.56
C GLY A 30 -3.61 -2.89 9.74
N VAL A 31 -4.37 -3.03 8.65
CA VAL A 31 -4.69 -1.97 7.70
C VAL A 31 -6.20 -1.86 7.65
N VAL A 32 -6.73 -0.66 7.83
CA VAL A 32 -8.16 -0.39 7.64
C VAL A 32 -8.42 0.25 6.29
N LEU A 33 -9.67 0.24 5.83
CA LEU A 33 -10.06 0.82 4.53
C LEU A 33 -9.58 2.28 4.38
N GLN A 34 -9.65 3.07 5.44
CA GLN A 34 -9.21 4.46 5.43
C GLN A 34 -7.71 4.59 5.11
N ASP A 35 -6.87 3.64 5.51
CA ASP A 35 -5.43 3.67 5.20
C ASP A 35 -5.20 3.50 3.69
N CYS A 36 -5.93 2.60 3.04
CA CYS A 36 -5.87 2.44 1.58
C CYS A 36 -6.35 3.70 0.86
N ILE A 37 -7.43 4.33 1.33
CA ILE A 37 -7.95 5.59 0.78
C ILE A 37 -6.92 6.73 0.93
N ASP A 38 -6.29 6.84 2.11
CA ASP A 38 -5.29 7.87 2.39
C ASP A 38 -4.08 7.71 1.47
N VAL A 39 -3.58 6.47 1.29
CA VAL A 39 -2.48 6.16 0.37
C VAL A 39 -2.89 6.43 -1.09
N SER A 40 -4.10 6.05 -1.49
CA SER A 40 -4.61 6.32 -2.85
C SER A 40 -4.59 7.81 -3.17
N ARG A 41 -5.18 8.63 -2.28
CA ARG A 41 -5.22 10.09 -2.43
C ARG A 41 -3.83 10.71 -2.44
N ALA A 42 -2.91 10.17 -1.65
CA ALA A 42 -1.54 10.63 -1.62
C ALA A 42 -0.86 10.42 -2.97
N VAL A 43 -1.01 9.23 -3.57
CA VAL A 43 -0.38 8.93 -4.85
C VAL A 43 -1.03 9.73 -5.98
N GLU A 44 -2.36 9.77 -6.03
CA GLU A 44 -3.09 10.55 -7.04
C GLU A 44 -2.78 12.04 -6.97
N GLY A 45 -2.66 12.61 -5.77
CA GLY A 45 -2.32 14.03 -5.61
C GLY A 45 -0.88 14.38 -5.98
N ASN A 46 -0.02 13.39 -6.22
CA ASN A 46 1.38 13.59 -6.62
C ASN A 46 1.67 13.16 -8.07
N LEU A 47 0.68 12.64 -8.80
CA LEU A 47 0.82 12.22 -10.20
C LEU A 47 -0.16 13.00 -11.07
N ASP A 48 0.35 13.56 -12.17
CA ASP A 48 -0.48 14.27 -13.13
C ASP A 48 -1.21 13.29 -14.06
N ARG A 49 -2.53 13.20 -13.92
CA ARG A 49 -3.40 12.35 -14.75
C ARG A 49 -3.60 12.93 -16.15
N GLU A 50 -3.31 14.20 -16.38
CA GLU A 50 -3.43 14.83 -17.71
C GLU A 50 -2.24 14.45 -18.62
N GLU A 51 -1.08 14.17 -18.03
CA GLU A 51 0.12 13.75 -18.76
C GLU A 51 0.08 12.26 -19.14
N GLN A 52 -0.42 11.41 -18.24
CA GLN A 52 -0.45 9.96 -18.42
C GLN A 52 -1.70 9.35 -17.80
N ASP A 53 -2.52 8.66 -18.59
CA ASP A 53 -3.64 7.88 -18.05
C ASP A 53 -3.11 6.65 -17.30
N PHE A 54 -3.52 6.52 -16.05
CA PHE A 54 -3.11 5.43 -15.17
C PHE A 54 -4.29 4.94 -14.32
N SER A 55 -4.20 3.68 -13.92
CA SER A 55 -5.09 3.11 -12.90
C SER A 55 -4.31 2.84 -11.62
N LEU A 56 -4.95 3.05 -10.47
CA LEU A 56 -4.34 2.87 -9.16
C LEU A 56 -5.15 1.89 -8.33
N GLU A 57 -4.48 0.89 -7.77
CA GLU A 57 -5.04 -0.07 -6.82
C GLU A 57 -4.20 -0.07 -5.55
N VAL A 58 -4.85 0.13 -4.40
CA VAL A 58 -4.20 0.09 -3.09
C VAL A 58 -4.91 -0.94 -2.23
N ALA A 59 -4.17 -1.94 -1.74
CA ALA A 59 -4.73 -3.01 -0.92
C ALA A 59 -3.80 -3.38 0.23
N SER A 60 -4.39 -3.86 1.33
CA SER A 60 -3.63 -4.53 2.38
C SER A 60 -3.08 -5.85 1.85
N VAL A 61 -1.84 -6.19 2.14
CA VAL A 61 -1.35 -7.55 1.88
C VAL A 61 -2.14 -8.53 2.72
N GLY A 62 -2.69 -9.54 2.06
CA GLY A 62 -3.59 -10.49 2.70
C GLY A 62 -2.87 -11.37 3.69
N VAL A 63 -3.66 -12.05 4.52
CA VAL A 63 -3.19 -13.10 5.42
C VAL A 63 -2.32 -14.08 4.61
N GLY A 64 -2.82 -14.67 3.51
CA GLY A 64 -2.05 -15.62 2.69
C GLY A 64 -0.75 -15.13 2.01
N SER A 65 -0.40 -13.85 2.08
CA SER A 65 0.80 -13.30 1.44
C SER A 65 2.08 -13.65 2.22
N PRO A 66 3.22 -13.89 1.54
CA PRO A 66 4.51 -14.07 2.20
C PRO A 66 4.89 -12.85 3.05
N LEU A 67 5.44 -13.10 4.25
CA LEU A 67 6.01 -12.05 5.09
C LEU A 67 7.35 -11.60 4.49
N LYS A 68 7.44 -10.32 4.09
CA LYS A 68 8.64 -9.73 3.47
C LYS A 68 9.48 -8.91 4.45
N MET A 69 8.89 -8.42 5.53
CA MET A 69 9.56 -7.54 6.50
C MET A 69 9.46 -8.04 7.95
N ILE A 70 10.53 -7.84 8.73
CA ILE A 70 10.63 -8.26 10.15
C ILE A 70 9.42 -7.77 10.98
N ARG A 71 8.96 -6.55 10.75
CA ARG A 71 7.83 -5.97 11.51
C ARG A 71 6.51 -6.71 11.30
N GLN A 72 6.31 -7.38 10.16
CA GLN A 72 5.10 -8.17 9.92
C GLN A 72 5.05 -9.42 10.81
N TYR A 73 6.21 -10.00 11.17
CA TYR A 73 6.26 -11.17 12.04
C TYR A 73 5.71 -10.89 13.42
N LYS A 74 5.93 -9.67 13.96
CA LYS A 74 5.49 -9.29 15.31
C LYS A 74 3.99 -9.50 15.54
N LYS A 75 3.17 -9.21 14.53
CA LYS A 75 1.70 -9.35 14.60
C LYS A 75 1.18 -10.69 14.06
N ASN A 76 2.03 -11.51 13.46
CA ASN A 76 1.68 -12.83 12.90
C ASN A 76 2.28 -13.98 13.72
N ILE A 77 2.71 -13.75 14.98
CA ILE A 77 3.17 -14.82 15.88
C ILE A 77 1.99 -15.77 16.16
N GLY A 78 2.21 -17.07 16.00
CA GLY A 78 1.18 -18.10 16.24
C GLY A 78 0.17 -18.26 15.11
N ARG A 79 0.45 -17.63 13.96
CA ARG A 79 -0.27 -17.83 12.72
C ARG A 79 0.31 -18.99 11.90
#